data_AF-A0A7V9K482-F1
#
_entry.id   AF-A0A7V9K482-F1
#
_cell.length_a   1.000
_cell.length_b   1.000
_cell.length_c   1.000
_cell.angle_alpha   90.00
_cell.angle_beta   90.00
_cell.angle_gamma   90.00
#
_symmetry.space_group_name_H-M   'P 1'
#
loop_
_entity.id
_entity.type
_entity.pdbx_description
1 polymer ?
#
loop_
_entity_poly.entity_id
_entity_poly.type
_entity_poly.pdbx_seq_one_letter_code
_entity_poly.pdbx_strand_id
1 'polypeptide(L)'
;MRPVLLSFAILLVAAPVAMADAIGDYTQVRQDFQQADGQITPCRYTSAQLENARRVALSSPDLSYTGLVGAIEREIARRCSTTLLGMKIVSVRGKGRGARERVVLRNGGQKTIRLRGTLRNRAGKRLKLSTTSVKRGKRLTVSLGCRKGRRGKRGSRLYACKSGNFFKDRGDVVRLYDLKGRVASQYGYGRLKRQLRF
;
A
#
# COMPACT_ATOMS: atom_id res chain seq x y z
N MET A 1 -37.73 37.39 -35.37
CA MET A 1 -37.26 36.54 -34.25
C MET A 1 -36.33 35.48 -34.84
N ARG A 2 -35.02 35.52 -34.53
CA ARG A 2 -34.01 34.62 -35.12
C ARG A 2 -33.63 33.52 -34.10
N PRO A 3 -33.64 32.23 -34.46
CA PRO A 3 -33.26 31.16 -33.55
C PRO A 3 -31.74 31.08 -33.44
N VAL A 4 -31.22 31.16 -32.22
CA VAL A 4 -29.80 30.94 -31.91
C VAL A 4 -29.61 29.43 -31.69
N LEU A 5 -28.93 28.77 -32.63
CA LEU A 5 -28.54 27.37 -32.53
C LEU A 5 -27.33 27.25 -31.60
N LEU A 6 -27.53 26.66 -30.42
CA LEU A 6 -26.50 26.42 -29.42
C LEU A 6 -25.83 25.06 -29.68
N SER A 7 -24.67 25.05 -30.33
CA SER A 7 -23.88 23.84 -30.55
C SER A 7 -23.16 23.39 -29.27
N PHE A 8 -23.59 22.28 -28.69
CA PHE A 8 -22.89 21.60 -27.60
C PHE A 8 -21.68 20.83 -28.16
N ALA A 9 -20.48 21.37 -27.98
CA ALA A 9 -19.23 20.65 -28.21
C ALA A 9 -18.97 19.68 -27.04
N ILE A 10 -19.11 18.38 -27.28
CA ILE A 10 -18.80 17.33 -26.30
C ILE A 10 -17.27 17.13 -26.29
N LEU A 11 -16.61 17.69 -25.28
CA LEU A 11 -15.18 17.51 -25.04
C LEU A 11 -14.93 16.11 -24.44
N LEU A 12 -14.54 15.14 -25.28
CA LEU A 12 -14.01 13.85 -24.82
C LEU A 12 -12.64 14.06 -24.18
N VAL A 13 -12.61 14.21 -22.86
CA VAL A 13 -11.37 14.18 -22.08
C VAL A 13 -10.86 12.74 -22.08
N ALA A 14 -9.93 12.42 -22.97
CA ALA A 14 -9.15 11.20 -22.91
C ALA A 14 -8.37 11.19 -21.59
N ALA A 15 -8.87 10.45 -20.60
CA ALA A 15 -8.12 10.23 -19.37
C ALA A 15 -6.81 9.51 -19.74
N PRO A 16 -5.65 9.96 -19.25
CA PRO A 16 -4.41 9.24 -19.46
C PRO A 16 -4.56 7.87 -18.81
N VAL A 17 -4.64 6.83 -19.64
CA VAL A 17 -4.35 5.47 -19.22
C VAL A 17 -2.92 5.50 -18.72
N ALA A 18 -2.74 5.40 -17.41
CA ALA A 18 -1.44 5.24 -16.78
C ALA A 18 -0.88 3.91 -17.28
N MET A 19 -0.18 3.95 -18.42
CA MET A 19 0.56 2.82 -18.94
C MET A 19 1.56 2.45 -17.86
N ALA A 20 1.43 1.24 -17.32
CA ALA A 20 2.40 0.69 -16.41
C ALA A 20 3.73 0.64 -17.18
N ASP A 21 4.68 1.48 -16.77
CA ASP A 21 6.00 1.57 -17.37
C ASP A 21 6.77 0.28 -17.05
N ALA A 22 6.84 -0.62 -18.02
CA ALA A 22 7.49 -1.91 -17.85
C ALA A 22 8.98 -1.79 -17.51
N ILE A 23 9.65 -0.76 -18.03
CA ILE A 23 11.06 -0.46 -17.71
C ILE A 23 11.17 0.03 -16.26
N GLY A 24 10.24 0.90 -15.85
CA GLY A 24 10.13 1.36 -14.47
C GLY A 24 9.90 0.21 -13.47
N ASP A 25 9.01 -0.73 -13.80
CA ASP A 25 8.74 -1.91 -12.99
C ASP A 25 9.98 -2.82 -12.91
N TYR A 26 10.62 -3.11 -14.05
CA TYR A 26 11.87 -3.87 -14.10
C TYR A 26 12.96 -3.24 -13.23
N THR A 27 13.16 -1.92 -13.34
CA THR A 27 14.20 -1.20 -12.60
C THR A 27 13.98 -1.30 -11.08
N GLN A 28 12.74 -1.21 -10.62
CA GLN A 28 12.41 -1.39 -9.20
C GLN A 28 12.66 -2.81 -8.71
N VAL A 29 12.18 -3.81 -9.47
CA VAL A 29 12.38 -5.24 -9.15
C VAL A 29 13.86 -5.57 -9.09
N ARG A 30 14.64 -5.11 -10.08
CA ARG A 30 16.10 -5.27 -10.12
C ARG A 30 16.77 -4.63 -8.92
N GLN A 31 16.40 -3.39 -8.57
CA GLN A 31 16.98 -2.68 -7.43
C GLN A 31 16.73 -3.43 -6.11
N ASP A 32 15.53 -3.99 -5.93
CA ASP A 32 15.22 -4.79 -4.75
C ASP A 32 16.02 -6.10 -4.71
N PHE A 33 16.12 -6.81 -5.83
CA PHE A 33 16.95 -8.00 -5.95
C PHE A 33 18.42 -7.74 -5.59
N GLN A 34 18.98 -6.62 -6.05
CA GLN A 34 20.34 -6.19 -5.73
C GLN A 34 20.52 -5.82 -4.25
N GLN A 35 19.49 -5.26 -3.61
CA GLN A 35 19.54 -4.82 -2.22
C GLN A 35 19.30 -5.95 -1.22
N ALA A 36 18.74 -7.08 -1.66
CA ALA A 36 18.36 -8.20 -0.81
C ALA A 36 19.07 -9.49 -1.22
N ASP A 37 20.38 -9.39 -1.50
CA ASP A 37 21.30 -10.51 -1.71
C ASP A 37 20.82 -11.53 -2.75
N GLY A 38 20.30 -11.04 -3.88
CA GLY A 38 19.79 -11.90 -4.95
C GLY A 38 18.40 -12.50 -4.65
N GLN A 39 17.64 -11.89 -3.75
CA GLN A 39 16.25 -12.24 -3.51
C GLN A 39 15.32 -11.06 -3.76
N ILE A 40 14.19 -11.31 -4.42
CA ILE A 40 13.10 -10.34 -4.47
C ILE A 40 12.38 -10.38 -3.12
N THR A 41 12.15 -9.21 -2.53
CA THR A 41 11.38 -9.09 -1.29
C THR A 41 10.00 -9.73 -1.49
N PRO A 42 9.63 -10.74 -0.69
CA PRO A 42 8.37 -11.44 -0.89
C PRO A 42 7.16 -10.51 -0.83
N CYS A 43 6.29 -10.63 -1.83
CA CYS A 43 5.06 -9.91 -2.06
C CYS A 43 5.23 -8.38 -2.08
N ARG A 44 6.40 -7.90 -2.52
CA ARG A 44 6.68 -6.47 -2.75
C ARG A 44 6.23 -5.97 -4.11
N TYR A 45 5.88 -6.83 -5.05
CA TYR A 45 5.46 -6.42 -6.39
C TYR A 45 4.14 -7.06 -6.74
N THR A 46 3.31 -6.34 -7.49
CA THR A 46 2.06 -6.90 -8.02
C THR A 46 2.36 -7.91 -9.14
N SER A 47 1.43 -8.82 -9.45
CA SER A 47 1.59 -9.78 -10.58
C SER A 47 1.93 -9.05 -11.88
N ALA A 48 1.22 -7.96 -12.19
CA ALA A 48 1.46 -7.19 -13.40
C ALA A 48 2.87 -6.58 -13.45
N GLN A 49 3.40 -6.10 -12.32
CA GLN A 49 4.76 -5.56 -12.25
C GLN A 49 5.81 -6.67 -12.42
N LEU A 50 5.58 -7.84 -11.83
CA LEU A 50 6.47 -8.99 -11.99
C LEU A 50 6.43 -9.53 -13.43
N GLU A 51 5.27 -9.56 -14.07
CA GLU A 51 5.12 -9.95 -15.47
C GLU A 51 5.76 -8.93 -16.42
N ASN A 52 5.60 -7.63 -16.14
CA ASN A 52 6.32 -6.56 -16.85
C ASN A 52 7.83 -6.71 -16.72
N ALA A 53 8.33 -6.88 -15.48
CA ALA A 53 9.73 -7.09 -15.20
C ALA A 53 10.27 -8.36 -15.86
N ARG A 54 9.49 -9.46 -15.87
CA ARG A 54 9.83 -10.71 -16.55
C ARG A 54 10.00 -10.49 -18.06
N ARG A 55 9.07 -9.78 -18.70
CA ARG A 55 9.14 -9.49 -20.14
C ARG A 55 10.41 -8.70 -20.49
N VAL A 56 10.71 -7.64 -19.74
CA VAL A 56 11.93 -6.82 -19.97
C VAL A 56 13.20 -7.63 -19.70
N ALA A 57 13.21 -8.45 -18.64
CA ALA A 57 14.37 -9.29 -18.30
C ALA A 57 14.65 -10.37 -19.35
N LEU A 58 13.62 -10.94 -19.97
CA LEU A 58 13.75 -11.93 -21.05
C LEU A 58 14.16 -11.29 -22.38
N SER A 59 13.74 -10.06 -22.65
CA SER A 59 14.06 -9.36 -23.90
C SER A 59 15.45 -8.69 -23.92
N SER A 60 16.12 -8.64 -22.77
CA SER A 60 17.42 -7.95 -22.61
C SER A 60 18.42 -8.88 -21.93
N PRO A 61 19.00 -9.87 -22.65
CA PRO A 61 19.94 -10.83 -22.09
C PRO A 61 21.16 -10.16 -21.44
N ASP A 62 21.63 -9.03 -21.98
CA ASP A 62 22.74 -8.23 -21.42
C ASP A 62 22.42 -7.58 -20.06
N LEU A 63 21.14 -7.43 -19.75
CA LEU A 63 20.65 -6.90 -18.47
C LEU A 63 20.23 -8.03 -17.50
N SER A 64 20.36 -9.29 -17.90
CA SER A 64 19.98 -10.43 -17.07
C SER A 64 21.08 -10.71 -16.04
N TYR A 65 20.93 -10.11 -14.85
CA TYR A 65 21.68 -10.54 -13.68
C TYR A 65 21.40 -12.03 -13.45
N THR A 66 22.45 -12.82 -13.23
CA THR A 66 22.35 -14.25 -12.97
C THR A 66 21.34 -14.50 -11.85
N GLY A 67 20.24 -15.21 -12.17
CA GLY A 67 19.20 -15.59 -11.21
C GLY A 67 18.03 -14.61 -11.02
N LEU A 68 18.04 -13.40 -11.62
CA LEU A 68 16.92 -12.45 -11.49
C LEU A 68 15.61 -13.00 -12.08
N VAL A 69 15.66 -13.57 -13.30
CA VAL A 69 14.47 -14.17 -13.95
C VAL A 69 13.89 -15.28 -13.07
N GLY A 70 14.74 -16.17 -12.56
CA GLY A 70 14.31 -17.23 -11.65
C GLY A 70 13.71 -16.69 -10.34
N ALA A 71 14.23 -15.58 -9.81
CA ALA A 71 13.64 -14.92 -8.65
C ALA A 71 12.27 -14.32 -8.95
N ILE A 72 12.09 -13.70 -10.13
CA ILE A 72 10.80 -13.18 -10.60
C ILE A 72 9.78 -14.32 -10.72
N GLU A 73 10.16 -15.42 -11.36
CA GLU A 73 9.26 -16.58 -11.56
C GLU A 73 8.86 -17.24 -10.24
N ARG A 74 9.80 -17.39 -9.30
CA ARG A 74 9.49 -17.84 -7.94
C ARG A 74 8.47 -16.92 -7.27
N GLU A 75 8.59 -15.61 -7.48
CA GLU A 75 7.69 -14.63 -6.86
C GLU A 75 6.30 -14.60 -7.51
N ILE A 76 6.23 -14.78 -8.84
CA ILE A 76 4.97 -15.00 -9.56
C ILE A 76 4.28 -16.27 -9.04
N ALA A 77 5.02 -17.37 -8.90
CA ALA A 77 4.52 -18.65 -8.43
C ALA A 77 4.04 -18.61 -6.96
N ARG A 78 4.63 -17.74 -6.13
CA ARG A 78 4.35 -17.63 -4.68
C ARG A 78 2.88 -17.29 -4.35
N ARG A 79 2.07 -16.85 -5.33
CA ARG A 79 0.66 -16.43 -5.16
C ARG A 79 0.49 -15.52 -3.93
N CYS A 80 0.92 -14.29 -4.07
CA CYS A 80 0.83 -13.25 -3.04
C CYS A 80 -0.61 -12.76 -2.78
N SER A 81 -1.52 -13.65 -2.38
CA SER A 81 -2.87 -13.27 -1.95
C SER A 81 -2.87 -12.89 -0.47
N THR A 82 -2.75 -11.60 -0.19
CA THR A 82 -2.99 -11.10 1.18
C THR A 82 -4.48 -11.21 1.53
N THR A 83 -4.81 -11.64 2.75
CA THR A 83 -6.21 -11.61 3.23
C THR A 83 -6.73 -10.18 3.38
N LEU A 84 -5.84 -9.20 3.29
CA LEU A 84 -6.13 -7.77 3.31
C LEU A 84 -6.15 -7.16 1.91
N LEU A 85 -6.31 -7.98 0.86
CA LEU A 85 -6.38 -7.50 -0.53
C LEU A 85 -7.46 -6.41 -0.67
N GLY A 86 -7.06 -5.25 -1.18
CA GLY A 86 -7.94 -4.08 -1.32
C GLY A 86 -7.97 -3.15 -0.10
N MET A 87 -7.34 -3.51 1.02
CA MET A 87 -7.15 -2.59 2.14
C MET A 87 -6.03 -1.60 1.83
N LYS A 88 -6.30 -0.30 1.96
CA LYS A 88 -5.36 0.77 1.65
C LYS A 88 -5.14 1.67 2.85
N ILE A 89 -3.89 1.99 3.15
CA ILE A 89 -3.58 3.13 4.01
C ILE A 89 -3.77 4.40 3.15
N VAL A 90 -4.72 5.25 3.52
CA VAL A 90 -5.08 6.47 2.74
C VAL A 90 -4.64 7.76 3.41
N SER A 91 -4.34 7.73 4.70
CA SER A 91 -3.85 8.90 5.42
C SER A 91 -3.09 8.46 6.66
N VAL A 92 -1.98 9.15 6.92
CA VAL A 92 -1.20 9.01 8.15
C VAL A 92 -1.04 10.40 8.74
N ARG A 93 -1.29 10.52 10.05
CA ARG A 93 -1.07 11.74 10.82
C ARG A 93 -0.17 11.40 12.00
N GLY A 94 1.02 11.99 12.03
CA GLY A 94 2.03 11.80 13.08
C GLY A 94 2.34 13.03 13.94
N LYS A 95 1.52 14.10 13.92
CA LYS A 95 1.78 15.28 14.76
C LYS A 95 1.12 15.13 16.13
N GLY A 96 1.96 15.09 17.18
CA GLY A 96 1.59 15.11 18.59
C GLY A 96 1.66 13.73 19.24
N ARG A 97 1.98 13.69 20.54
CA ARG A 97 2.03 12.48 21.40
C ARG A 97 0.96 11.46 21.01
N GLY A 98 1.20 10.15 21.22
CA GLY A 98 0.38 9.02 20.73
C GLY A 98 -1.15 9.23 20.61
N ALA A 99 -1.79 10.01 21.50
CA ALA A 99 -3.20 10.46 21.40
C ALA A 99 -3.60 11.17 20.08
N ARG A 100 -2.68 11.82 19.37
CA ARG A 100 -2.96 12.56 18.12
C ARG A 100 -2.55 11.81 16.86
N GLU A 101 -1.76 10.76 17.02
CA GLU A 101 -1.30 9.95 15.91
C GLU A 101 -2.41 9.02 15.43
N ARG A 102 -2.66 9.02 14.11
CA ARG A 102 -3.69 8.15 13.51
C ARG A 102 -3.34 7.71 12.11
N VAL A 103 -3.82 6.52 11.77
CA VAL A 103 -3.74 5.91 10.43
C VAL A 103 -5.15 5.63 9.95
N VAL A 104 -5.49 6.10 8.76
CA VAL A 104 -6.78 5.82 8.13
C VAL A 104 -6.61 4.73 7.10
N LEU A 105 -7.33 3.63 7.31
CA LEU A 105 -7.43 2.51 6.40
C LEU A 105 -8.73 2.63 5.61
N ARG A 106 -8.73 2.28 4.33
CA ARG A 106 -9.92 2.22 3.47
C ARG A 106 -9.98 0.84 2.83
N ASN A 107 -11.13 0.19 2.92
CA ASN A 107 -11.39 -0.98 2.10
C ASN A 107 -11.83 -0.52 0.70
N GLY A 108 -10.96 -0.69 -0.30
CA GLY A 108 -11.25 -0.45 -1.71
C GLY A 108 -11.65 -1.70 -2.48
N GLY A 109 -11.71 -2.88 -1.85
CA GLY A 109 -12.15 -4.12 -2.48
C GLY A 109 -13.67 -4.21 -2.65
N GLN A 110 -14.12 -5.27 -3.31
CA GLN A 110 -15.54 -5.51 -3.59
C GLN A 110 -16.30 -6.16 -2.43
N LYS A 111 -15.59 -6.72 -1.44
CA LYS A 111 -16.17 -7.44 -0.30
C LYS A 111 -15.78 -6.80 1.03
N THR A 112 -16.48 -7.15 2.10
CA THR A 112 -16.08 -6.78 3.47
C THR A 112 -14.77 -7.49 3.82
N ILE A 113 -13.79 -6.76 4.34
CA ILE A 113 -12.49 -7.31 4.75
C ILE A 113 -12.47 -7.44 6.27
N ARG A 114 -12.15 -8.64 6.77
CA ARG A 114 -11.84 -8.87 8.19
C ARG A 114 -10.39 -8.48 8.44
N LEU A 115 -10.18 -7.23 8.84
CA LEU A 115 -8.86 -6.69 9.13
C LEU A 115 -8.27 -7.35 10.37
N ARG A 116 -7.17 -8.08 10.19
CA ARG A 116 -6.30 -8.57 11.26
C ARG A 116 -4.87 -8.49 10.73
N GLY A 117 -4.01 -7.72 11.40
CA GLY A 117 -2.70 -7.37 10.85
C GLY A 117 -1.87 -6.50 11.78
N THR A 118 -0.73 -6.04 11.29
CA THR A 118 0.23 -5.22 12.04
C THR A 118 0.60 -3.98 11.24
N LEU A 119 0.52 -2.79 11.83
CA LEU A 119 1.17 -1.61 11.28
C LEU A 119 2.63 -1.60 11.72
N ARG A 120 3.55 -1.34 10.79
CA ARG A 120 4.98 -1.14 11.08
C ARG A 120 5.44 0.18 10.46
N ASN A 121 6.25 0.94 11.19
CA ASN A 121 6.90 2.13 10.65
C ASN A 121 8.30 1.82 10.10
N ARG A 122 9.01 2.82 9.55
CA ARG A 122 10.38 2.65 9.05
C ARG A 122 11.37 2.25 10.14
N ALA A 123 11.21 2.79 11.35
CA ALA A 123 12.05 2.47 12.51
C ALA A 123 11.76 1.09 13.13
N GLY A 124 10.95 0.25 12.47
CA GLY A 124 10.66 -1.10 12.92
C GLY A 124 9.63 -1.22 14.05
N LYS A 125 9.08 -0.11 14.57
CA LYS A 125 8.04 -0.12 15.61
C LYS A 125 6.78 -0.80 15.07
N ARG A 126 6.21 -1.71 15.85
CA ARG A 126 5.04 -2.53 15.47
C ARG A 126 3.79 -2.14 16.26
N LEU A 127 2.64 -2.16 15.62
CA LEU A 127 1.32 -2.01 16.25
C LEU A 127 0.38 -3.09 15.74
N LYS A 128 0.08 -4.07 16.60
CA LYS A 128 -0.90 -5.12 16.30
C LYS A 128 -2.31 -4.52 16.30
N LEU A 129 -3.07 -4.79 15.24
CA LEU A 129 -4.47 -4.39 15.11
C LEU A 129 -5.38 -5.50 15.62
N SER A 130 -6.36 -5.15 16.45
CA SER A 130 -7.42 -6.08 16.81
C SER A 130 -8.26 -6.44 15.59
N THR A 131 -8.75 -7.68 15.55
CA THR A 131 -9.64 -8.15 14.50
C THR A 131 -10.85 -7.23 14.34
N THR A 132 -11.09 -6.73 13.13
CA THR A 132 -12.19 -5.79 12.87
C THR A 132 -12.65 -5.88 11.43
N SER A 133 -13.97 -5.95 11.22
CA SER A 133 -14.52 -5.91 9.86
C SER A 133 -14.63 -4.48 9.34
N VAL A 134 -14.20 -4.27 8.09
CA VAL A 134 -14.31 -3.01 7.35
C VAL A 134 -15.10 -3.27 6.07
N LYS A 135 -16.32 -2.72 5.98
CA LYS A 135 -17.21 -2.88 4.82
C LYS A 135 -16.60 -2.24 3.56
N ARG A 136 -17.01 -2.72 2.38
CA ARG A 136 -16.62 -2.15 1.07
C ARG A 136 -16.76 -0.63 1.06
N GLY A 137 -15.76 0.07 0.54
CA GLY A 137 -15.72 1.53 0.41
C GLY A 137 -15.56 2.31 1.72
N LYS A 138 -15.72 1.67 2.89
CA LYS A 138 -15.68 2.34 4.20
C LYS A 138 -14.24 2.51 4.70
N ARG A 139 -14.10 3.43 5.65
CA ARG A 139 -12.83 3.77 6.30
C ARG A 139 -12.81 3.30 7.75
N LEU A 140 -11.62 2.91 8.22
CA LEU A 140 -11.31 2.64 9.62
C LEU A 140 -10.18 3.58 10.05
N THR A 141 -10.42 4.39 11.08
CA THR A 141 -9.39 5.26 11.69
C THR A 141 -8.77 4.54 12.86
N VAL A 142 -7.52 4.12 12.72
CA VAL A 142 -6.71 3.58 13.81
C VAL A 142 -6.05 4.76 14.53
N SER A 143 -6.51 5.06 15.74
CA SER A 143 -5.87 6.05 16.62
C SER A 143 -4.88 5.31 17.52
N LEU A 144 -3.65 5.81 17.60
CA LEU A 144 -2.59 5.16 18.36
C LEU A 144 -2.79 5.32 19.86
N GLY A 145 -3.19 6.49 20.34
CA GLY A 145 -3.52 6.71 21.75
C GLY A 145 -4.96 6.35 22.11
N CYS A 146 -5.23 6.34 23.41
CA CYS A 146 -6.58 6.17 23.95
C CYS A 146 -7.36 7.48 23.92
N ARG A 147 -8.70 7.39 23.77
CA ARG A 147 -9.60 8.49 24.11
C ARG A 147 -10.25 8.17 25.45
N LYS A 148 -9.96 8.97 26.49
CA LYS A 148 -10.47 8.74 27.87
C LYS A 148 -10.19 7.32 28.40
N GLY A 149 -8.96 6.81 28.22
CA GLY A 149 -8.55 5.48 28.69
C GLY A 149 -9.16 4.27 27.98
N ARG A 150 -10.05 4.46 26.99
CA ARG A 150 -10.77 3.35 26.34
C ARG A 150 -9.98 2.75 25.17
N ARG A 151 -9.78 1.42 25.22
CA ARG A 151 -9.17 0.58 24.15
C ARG A 151 -10.27 -0.06 23.29
N GLY A 152 -9.96 -0.36 22.02
CA GLY A 152 -10.82 -1.17 21.15
C GLY A 152 -11.58 -0.39 20.07
N LYS A 153 -12.54 -1.07 19.43
CA LYS A 153 -13.29 -0.53 18.27
C LYS A 153 -14.53 0.26 18.74
N ARG A 154 -14.76 1.42 18.13
CA ARG A 154 -16.02 2.19 18.22
C ARG A 154 -16.41 2.72 16.85
N GLY A 155 -17.42 2.11 16.25
CA GLY A 155 -17.85 2.43 14.88
C GLY A 155 -16.69 2.28 13.89
N SER A 156 -16.35 3.38 13.21
CA SER A 156 -15.24 3.46 12.25
C SER A 156 -13.90 3.84 12.88
N ARG A 157 -13.76 3.79 14.20
CA ARG A 157 -12.51 4.11 14.93
C ARG A 157 -12.02 2.90 15.71
N LEU A 158 -10.71 2.69 15.71
CA LEU A 158 -10.01 1.69 16.51
C LEU A 158 -8.97 2.40 17.37
N TYR A 159 -9.05 2.24 18.70
CA TYR A 159 -8.09 2.83 19.63
C TYR A 159 -7.09 1.78 20.09
N ALA A 160 -5.83 1.98 19.74
CA ALA A 160 -4.76 1.02 19.97
C ALA A 160 -4.07 1.19 21.33
N CYS A 161 -4.24 2.34 21.98
CA CYS A 161 -3.75 2.64 23.33
C CYS A 161 -2.25 2.41 23.52
N LYS A 162 -1.44 2.77 22.52
CA LYS A 162 0.01 2.71 22.60
C LYS A 162 0.55 3.94 23.35
N SER A 163 1.37 3.70 24.37
CA SER A 163 2.17 4.74 25.02
C SER A 163 3.38 5.08 24.13
N GLY A 164 3.61 6.37 23.90
CA GLY A 164 4.73 6.89 23.10
C GLY A 164 4.41 7.15 21.62
N ASN A 165 5.39 7.77 20.94
CA ASN A 165 5.27 8.19 19.54
C ASN A 165 5.57 7.00 18.62
N PHE A 166 4.64 6.69 17.73
CA PHE A 166 4.82 5.70 16.68
C PHE A 166 5.45 6.31 15.44
N PHE A 167 5.22 7.59 15.15
CA PHE A 167 5.87 8.32 14.06
C PHE A 167 6.93 9.26 14.64
N LYS A 168 8.15 9.23 14.10
CA LYS A 168 9.23 10.13 14.57
C LYS A 168 9.17 11.50 13.90
N ASP A 169 8.94 11.54 12.59
CA ASP A 169 9.18 12.72 11.77
C ASP A 169 8.41 12.68 10.43
N ARG A 170 8.34 13.84 9.76
CA ARG A 170 7.82 13.92 8.38
C ARG A 170 8.83 13.22 7.45
N GLY A 171 8.40 12.14 6.79
CA GLY A 171 9.24 11.27 5.98
C GLY A 171 9.13 9.80 6.37
N ASP A 172 8.51 9.48 7.51
CA ASP A 172 8.28 8.10 7.93
C ASP A 172 7.32 7.37 6.95
N VAL A 173 7.42 6.05 6.89
CA VAL A 173 6.58 5.19 6.04
C VAL A 173 5.86 4.19 6.92
N VAL A 174 4.55 4.06 6.70
CA VAL A 174 3.71 3.10 7.40
C VAL A 174 3.35 1.98 6.47
N ARG A 175 3.56 0.76 6.93
CA ARG A 175 3.23 -0.46 6.20
C ARG A 175 2.21 -1.25 7.00
N LEU A 176 1.16 -1.72 6.33
CA LEU A 176 0.18 -2.65 6.87
C LEU A 176 0.58 -4.06 6.45
N TYR A 177 0.83 -4.91 7.43
CA TYR A 177 1.15 -6.32 7.24
C TYR A 177 -0.06 -7.19 7.59
N ASP A 178 -0.26 -8.26 6.82
CA ASP A 178 -1.20 -9.32 7.18
C ASP A 178 -0.60 -10.23 8.28
N LEU A 179 -1.34 -11.29 8.63
CA LEU A 179 -0.89 -12.28 9.63
C LEU A 179 0.32 -13.09 9.20
N LYS A 180 0.55 -13.23 7.89
CA LYS A 180 1.68 -13.97 7.32
C LYS A 180 2.91 -13.09 7.13
N GLY A 181 2.87 -11.83 7.58
CA GLY A 181 3.98 -10.89 7.43
C GLY A 181 4.11 -10.32 6.01
N ARG A 182 3.07 -10.42 5.18
CA ARG A 182 3.06 -9.83 3.83
C ARG A 182 2.54 -8.41 3.87
N VAL A 183 3.15 -7.51 3.10
CA VAL A 183 2.71 -6.11 3.04
C VAL A 183 1.43 -6.02 2.21
N ALA A 184 0.36 -5.53 2.81
CA ALA A 184 -0.92 -5.29 2.14
C ALA A 184 -1.04 -3.87 1.58
N SER A 185 -0.41 -2.89 2.23
CA SER A 185 -0.43 -1.50 1.79
C SER A 185 0.67 -0.69 2.48
N GLN A 186 1.22 0.30 1.78
CA GLN A 186 2.11 1.28 2.40
C GLN A 186 1.74 2.73 2.05
N TYR A 187 2.07 3.64 2.97
CA TYR A 187 1.81 5.07 2.81
C TYR A 187 2.85 5.89 3.58
N GLY A 188 3.44 6.89 2.93
CA GLY A 188 4.36 7.81 3.57
C GLY A 188 3.67 8.94 4.33
N TYR A 189 4.29 9.38 5.41
CA TYR A 189 3.84 10.47 6.26
C TYR A 189 4.57 11.76 5.87
N GLY A 190 3.83 12.81 5.48
CA GLY A 190 4.42 14.13 5.15
C GLY A 190 4.62 14.35 3.64
N ARG A 191 5.80 14.84 3.23
CA ARG A 191 6.11 15.20 1.83
C ARG A 191 6.21 13.98 0.89
N LEU A 192 6.48 12.80 1.44
CA LEU A 192 6.47 11.53 0.71
C LEU A 192 5.06 10.96 0.63
N LYS A 193 4.17 11.55 -0.17
CA LYS A 193 2.81 11.02 -0.41
C LYS A 193 2.74 9.91 -1.47
N ARG A 194 3.84 9.21 -1.78
CA ARG A 194 3.79 8.08 -2.71
C ARG A 194 3.16 6.88 -2.02
N GLN A 195 1.94 6.55 -2.41
CA GLN A 195 1.26 5.32 -2.04
C GLN A 195 1.71 4.22 -3.01
N LEU A 196 2.46 3.25 -2.51
CA LEU A 196 2.85 2.08 -3.28
C LEU A 196 1.87 0.93 -2.96
N ARG A 197 1.39 0.26 -4.00
CA ARG A 197 0.44 -0.85 -3.93
C ARG A 197 1.20 -2.15 -4.15
N PHE A 198 0.78 -3.20 -3.45
CA PHE A 198 1.32 -4.54 -3.49
C PHE A 198 0.18 -5.51 -3.80
#